data_AF-A0A2N7VDG9-F1
#
_entry.id   AF-A0A2N7VDG9-F1
#
_cell.length_a   1.000
_cell.length_b   1.000
_cell.length_c   1.000
_cell.angle_alpha   90.00
_cell.angle_beta   90.00
_cell.angle_gamma   90.00
#
_symmetry.space_group_name_H-M   'P 1'
#
loop_
_entity.id
_entity.type
_entity.pdbx_description
1 polymer ?
#
loop_
_entity_poly.entity_id
_entity_poly.type
_entity_poly.pdbx_seq_one_letter_code
_entity_poly.pdbx_strand_id
1 'polypeptide(L)'
;MSLTDTSLAAAEAEILLAQPRGFCAGVDRAIEIVERAITLFGAPIYVRHEIVHNAYVVEDLRKKGAVFVELLDEVPAGSTVIFSAHGVSKAVREEADARGLRIYDATCPLVTKVHIEVAKMRQEGLDIVMIGHKGHPEVEGTMGQCGEGMYLVESIDDVNALEVDDPARIAFVTQTTLSVDDAADIIAALKARFPLIREPKKQDICYATQNRQDAVKFMAPQCDVVIVVGSPNSSNSNRLREVAEKRGVPAYMVDSPDQIDPAWVEGKVRIGVTAGASAPEVLAQAVIARLRELGVRNVRALEGIEENISFPLPRGLALST
;
A
#
# COMPACT_ATOMS: atom_id res chain seq x y z
N MET A 1 55.70 -27.16 16.23
CA MET A 1 54.24 -27.27 16.12
C MET A 1 53.63 -26.08 16.83
N SER A 2 53.30 -25.01 16.09
CA SER A 2 52.49 -23.90 16.59
C SER A 2 51.24 -23.92 15.72
N LEU A 3 50.13 -24.38 16.29
CA LEU A 3 48.82 -24.31 15.68
C LEU A 3 48.32 -22.89 15.91
N THR A 4 48.38 -22.06 14.88
CA THR A 4 47.68 -20.78 14.85
C THR A 4 46.19 -21.09 14.84
N ASP A 5 45.55 -20.87 15.97
CA ASP A 5 44.11 -20.86 16.17
C ASP A 5 43.54 -19.63 15.45
N THR A 6 43.33 -19.74 14.13
CA THR A 6 42.47 -18.82 13.40
C THR A 6 41.03 -19.22 13.67
N SER A 7 40.50 -18.82 14.83
CA SER A 7 39.06 -18.69 14.98
C SER A 7 38.63 -17.60 13.99
N LEU A 8 38.07 -18.01 12.85
CA LEU A 8 37.27 -17.12 12.02
C LEU A 8 36.23 -16.51 12.95
N ALA A 9 36.37 -15.22 13.27
CA ALA A 9 35.36 -14.51 14.05
C ALA A 9 34.02 -14.78 13.37
N ALA A 10 33.08 -15.41 14.08
CA ALA A 10 31.73 -15.59 13.58
C ALA A 10 31.23 -14.21 13.14
N ALA A 11 30.76 -14.10 11.90
CA ALA A 11 30.25 -12.85 11.39
C ALA A 11 29.15 -12.35 12.34
N GLU A 12 29.35 -11.16 12.92
CA GLU A 12 28.36 -10.58 13.84
C GLU A 12 27.04 -10.37 13.09
N ALA A 13 25.93 -10.76 13.72
CA ALA A 13 24.61 -10.60 13.12
C ALA A 13 24.30 -9.11 12.87
N GLU A 14 23.84 -8.79 11.66
CA GLU A 14 23.48 -7.43 11.25
C GLU A 14 22.04 -7.35 10.72
N ILE A 15 21.41 -6.19 10.93
CA ILE A 15 20.14 -5.80 10.33
C ILE A 15 20.45 -5.00 9.07
N LEU A 16 19.94 -5.45 7.93
CA LEU A 16 19.96 -4.69 6.68
C LEU A 16 18.61 -3.97 6.53
N LEU A 17 18.63 -2.64 6.46
CA LEU A 17 17.40 -1.85 6.28
C LEU A 17 17.19 -1.51 4.81
N ALA A 18 16.03 -1.88 4.28
CA ALA A 18 15.60 -1.47 2.95
C ALA A 18 15.44 0.06 2.85
N GLN A 19 15.76 0.61 1.68
CA GLN A 19 15.60 2.02 1.36
C GLN A 19 15.03 2.15 -0.08
N PRO A 20 13.86 2.77 -0.29
CA PRO A 20 12.95 3.32 0.72
C PRO A 20 12.16 2.23 1.46
N ARG A 21 11.56 2.62 2.61
CA ARG A 21 10.63 1.82 3.42
C ARG A 21 9.65 2.74 4.15
N GLY A 22 8.56 2.19 4.68
CA GLY A 22 7.62 2.94 5.53
C GLY A 22 6.74 3.89 4.73
N PHE A 23 6.27 4.96 5.36
CA PHE A 23 5.28 5.90 4.80
C PHE A 23 5.59 6.43 3.40
N CYS A 24 4.55 6.54 2.58
CA CYS A 24 4.59 7.24 1.30
C CYS A 24 3.79 8.55 1.37
N ALA A 25 3.98 9.43 0.38
CA ALA A 25 3.35 10.75 0.35
C ALA A 25 1.82 10.72 0.44
N GLY A 26 1.18 9.67 -0.09
CA GLY A 26 -0.28 9.49 -0.02
C GLY A 26 -0.75 9.15 1.39
N VAL A 27 0.01 8.32 2.11
CA VAL A 27 -0.28 7.92 3.49
C VAL A 27 -0.06 9.08 4.45
N ASP A 28 1.09 9.78 4.35
CA ASP A 28 1.38 10.97 5.16
C ASP A 28 0.25 12.00 5.04
N ARG A 29 -0.13 12.32 3.79
CA ARG A 29 -1.23 13.23 3.51
C ARG A 29 -2.54 12.76 4.15
N ALA A 30 -2.87 11.48 4.05
CA ALA A 30 -4.16 10.97 4.54
C ALA A 30 -4.26 11.01 6.07
N ILE A 31 -3.18 10.66 6.77
CA ILE A 31 -3.10 10.76 8.23
C ILE A 31 -3.22 12.24 8.65
N GLU A 32 -2.46 13.13 8.02
CA GLU A 32 -2.47 14.55 8.33
C GLU A 32 -3.85 15.19 8.11
N ILE A 33 -4.61 14.75 7.09
CA ILE A 33 -6.00 15.20 6.87
C ILE A 33 -6.88 14.89 8.08
N VAL A 34 -6.78 13.68 8.65
CA VAL A 34 -7.57 13.29 9.83
C VAL A 34 -7.14 14.09 11.06
N GLU A 35 -5.84 14.18 11.32
CA GLU A 35 -5.31 14.91 12.48
C GLU A 35 -5.67 16.40 12.46
N ARG A 36 -5.58 17.04 11.29
CA ARG A 36 -5.97 18.44 11.14
C ARG A 36 -7.48 18.63 11.24
N ALA A 37 -8.28 17.72 10.71
CA ALA A 37 -9.74 17.79 10.87
C ALA A 37 -10.13 17.71 12.36
N ILE A 38 -9.50 16.81 13.13
CA ILE A 38 -9.70 16.71 14.57
C ILE A 38 -9.28 18.01 15.26
N THR A 39 -8.12 18.55 14.90
CA THR A 39 -7.58 19.79 15.50
C THR A 39 -8.49 20.99 15.23
N LEU A 40 -9.03 21.12 14.00
CA LEU A 40 -9.82 22.27 13.55
C LEU A 40 -11.29 22.19 13.97
N PHE A 41 -11.88 20.99 13.98
CA PHE A 41 -13.33 20.83 14.16
C PHE A 41 -13.71 20.09 15.45
N GLY A 42 -12.73 19.54 16.18
CA GLY A 42 -12.96 18.70 17.34
C GLY A 42 -13.41 17.28 16.98
N ALA A 43 -13.51 16.44 18.01
CA ALA A 43 -14.02 15.07 17.90
C ALA A 43 -15.56 15.04 18.05
N PRO A 44 -16.27 14.08 17.41
CA PRO A 44 -15.73 13.03 16.54
C PRO A 44 -15.52 13.49 15.09
N ILE A 45 -14.51 12.91 14.43
CA ILE A 45 -14.35 12.96 12.97
C ILE A 45 -14.60 11.56 12.40
N TYR A 46 -15.56 11.43 11.49
CA TYR A 46 -15.87 10.15 10.88
C TYR A 46 -14.94 9.88 9.70
N VAL A 47 -14.45 8.65 9.59
CA VAL A 47 -13.60 8.20 8.47
C VAL A 47 -14.24 6.96 7.87
N ARG A 48 -14.50 6.99 6.56
CA ARG A 48 -15.07 5.85 5.84
C ARG A 48 -13.99 4.84 5.48
N HIS A 49 -14.12 3.63 6.02
CA HIS A 49 -13.09 2.59 6.14
C HIS A 49 -11.85 3.07 6.92
N GLU A 50 -10.91 2.18 7.20
CA GLU A 50 -9.59 2.56 7.72
C GLU A 50 -8.92 3.60 6.80
N ILE A 51 -8.36 4.67 7.38
CA ILE A 51 -7.71 5.75 6.60
C ILE A 51 -6.57 5.21 5.73
N VAL A 52 -5.85 4.23 6.28
CA VAL A 52 -4.80 3.40 5.68
C VAL A 52 -4.85 2.02 6.36
N HIS A 53 -4.43 0.96 5.67
CA HIS A 53 -4.37 -0.39 6.25
C HIS A 53 -3.15 -0.54 7.18
N ASN A 54 -3.28 0.00 8.40
CA ASN A 54 -2.32 -0.21 9.49
C ASN A 54 -2.98 -0.07 10.87
N ALA A 55 -2.98 -1.15 11.64
CA ALA A 55 -3.69 -1.19 12.93
C ALA A 55 -3.19 -0.16 13.94
N TYR A 56 -1.88 0.10 14.00
CA TYR A 56 -1.29 1.11 14.89
C TYR A 56 -1.78 2.53 14.55
N VAL A 57 -1.77 2.89 13.27
CA VAL A 57 -2.24 4.22 12.80
C VAL A 57 -3.72 4.39 13.08
N VAL A 58 -4.53 3.38 12.79
CA VAL A 58 -5.98 3.41 13.05
C VAL A 58 -6.26 3.60 14.54
N GLU A 59 -5.58 2.84 15.40
CA GLU A 59 -5.77 2.94 16.85
C GLU A 59 -5.29 4.28 17.44
N ASP A 60 -4.18 4.82 16.94
CA ASP A 60 -3.70 6.15 17.32
C ASP A 60 -4.71 7.25 16.96
N LEU A 61 -5.30 7.19 15.76
CA LEU A 61 -6.32 8.14 15.33
C LEU A 61 -7.64 7.98 16.10
N ARG A 62 -8.03 6.75 16.47
CA ARG A 62 -9.18 6.53 17.36
C ARG A 62 -9.00 7.23 18.70
N LYS A 63 -7.81 7.08 19.32
CA LYS A 63 -7.48 7.77 20.58
C LYS A 63 -7.53 9.29 20.46
N LYS A 64 -7.25 9.83 19.27
CA LYS A 64 -7.34 11.27 18.97
C LYS A 64 -8.76 11.75 18.68
N GLY A 65 -9.72 10.84 18.46
CA GLY A 65 -11.14 11.18 18.23
C GLY A 65 -11.68 10.86 16.83
N ALA A 66 -10.96 10.08 16.03
CA ALA A 66 -11.51 9.53 14.79
C ALA A 66 -12.47 8.36 15.07
N VAL A 67 -13.56 8.28 14.31
CA VAL A 67 -14.53 7.18 14.32
C VAL A 67 -14.54 6.55 12.93
N PHE A 68 -14.03 5.33 12.82
CA PHE A 68 -14.00 4.58 11.57
C PHE A 68 -15.33 3.85 11.37
N VAL A 69 -15.94 4.02 10.21
CA VAL A 69 -17.24 3.44 9.82
C VAL A 69 -17.11 2.69 8.50
N GLU A 70 -17.93 1.68 8.28
CA GLU A 70 -17.94 0.95 7.01
C GLU A 70 -18.89 1.61 6.00
N LEU A 71 -20.06 2.03 6.49
CA LEU A 71 -21.14 2.62 5.72
C LEU A 71 -21.40 4.06 6.15
N LEU A 72 -21.92 4.86 5.22
CA LEU A 72 -22.19 6.26 5.52
C LEU A 72 -23.43 6.39 6.41
N ASP A 73 -24.40 5.49 6.36
CA ASP A 73 -25.60 5.52 7.22
C ASP A 73 -25.29 5.55 8.73
N GLU A 74 -24.12 5.04 9.13
CA GLU A 74 -23.55 5.11 10.48
C GLU A 74 -23.13 6.54 10.91
N VAL A 75 -22.95 7.46 9.95
CA VAL A 75 -22.49 8.84 10.19
C VAL A 75 -23.68 9.78 10.42
N PRO A 76 -23.78 10.53 11.53
CA PRO A 76 -24.86 11.48 11.74
C PRO A 76 -24.90 12.58 10.66
N ALA A 77 -26.10 12.97 10.23
CA ALA A 77 -26.29 14.02 9.23
C ALA A 77 -25.59 15.34 9.62
N GLY A 78 -24.99 16.03 8.64
CA GLY A 78 -24.23 17.27 8.88
C GLY A 78 -22.83 17.08 9.49
N SER A 79 -22.44 15.85 9.85
CA SER A 79 -21.10 15.57 10.38
C SER A 79 -20.00 15.70 9.32
N THR A 80 -18.76 15.84 9.77
CA THR A 80 -17.57 15.76 8.92
C THR A 80 -17.23 14.29 8.65
N VAL A 81 -17.07 13.94 7.37
CA VAL A 81 -16.62 12.62 6.93
C VAL A 81 -15.35 12.74 6.09
N ILE A 82 -14.42 11.81 6.31
CA ILE A 82 -13.18 11.68 5.54
C ILE A 82 -13.21 10.39 4.74
N PHE A 83 -13.02 10.47 3.43
CA PHE A 83 -12.80 9.27 2.61
C PHE A 83 -11.36 8.81 2.71
N SER A 84 -11.13 7.49 2.86
CA SER A 84 -9.80 6.92 3.03
C SER A 84 -8.86 7.14 1.83
N ALA A 85 -7.57 6.88 2.02
CA ALA A 85 -6.54 7.02 0.99
C ALA A 85 -6.80 6.14 -0.26
N HIS A 86 -7.54 5.05 -0.09
CA HIS A 86 -7.86 4.06 -1.13
C HIS A 86 -8.91 4.57 -2.12
N GLY A 87 -9.61 5.66 -1.80
CA GLY A 87 -10.69 6.18 -2.64
C GLY A 87 -12.04 5.51 -2.43
N VAL A 88 -13.05 6.10 -3.07
CA VAL A 88 -14.45 5.66 -3.01
C VAL A 88 -15.11 5.72 -4.38
N SER A 89 -16.19 4.95 -4.54
CA SER A 89 -17.02 4.97 -5.75
C SER A 89 -17.78 6.29 -5.90
N LYS A 90 -18.33 6.55 -7.09
CA LYS A 90 -19.21 7.71 -7.31
C LYS A 90 -20.48 7.64 -6.46
N ALA A 91 -21.07 6.46 -6.33
CA ALA A 91 -22.27 6.23 -5.52
C ALA A 91 -22.06 6.64 -4.05
N VAL A 92 -20.92 6.27 -3.45
CA VAL A 92 -20.58 6.66 -2.07
C VAL A 92 -20.44 8.18 -1.94
N ARG A 93 -19.88 8.85 -2.94
CA ARG A 93 -19.78 10.32 -2.94
C ARG A 93 -21.16 10.98 -3.02
N GLU A 94 -21.99 10.52 -3.95
CA GLU A 94 -23.36 11.01 -4.13
C GLU A 94 -24.21 10.81 -2.87
N GLU A 95 -24.05 9.67 -2.18
CA GLU A 95 -24.69 9.41 -0.90
C GLU A 95 -24.25 10.41 0.17
N ALA A 96 -22.95 10.68 0.29
CA ALA A 96 -22.42 11.65 1.26
C ALA A 96 -22.97 13.07 1.02
N ASP A 97 -23.02 13.48 -0.25
CA ASP A 97 -23.59 14.77 -0.67
C ASP A 97 -25.10 14.83 -0.36
N ALA A 98 -25.86 13.78 -0.69
CA ALA A 98 -27.29 13.70 -0.42
C ALA A 98 -27.64 13.74 1.07
N ARG A 99 -26.73 13.25 1.93
CA ARG A 99 -26.85 13.30 3.40
C ARG A 99 -26.36 14.61 4.01
N GLY A 100 -25.89 15.55 3.20
CA GLY A 100 -25.39 16.85 3.64
C GLY A 100 -24.15 16.76 4.52
N LEU A 101 -23.31 15.74 4.34
CA LEU A 101 -22.07 15.57 5.09
C LEU A 101 -21.02 16.58 4.62
N ARG A 102 -20.15 17.04 5.54
CA ARG A 102 -18.97 17.82 5.18
C ARG A 102 -17.83 16.88 4.78
N ILE A 103 -17.56 16.77 3.49
CA ILE A 103 -16.61 15.80 2.95
C ILE A 103 -15.19 16.39 2.88
N TYR A 104 -14.22 15.67 3.43
CA TYR A 104 -12.79 15.82 3.10
C TYR A 104 -12.28 14.55 2.42
N ASP A 105 -11.64 14.71 1.28
CA ASP A 105 -11.19 13.59 0.48
C ASP A 105 -9.70 13.31 0.66
N ALA A 106 -9.39 12.25 1.40
CA ALA A 106 -8.03 11.79 1.61
C ALA A 106 -7.53 10.82 0.53
N THR A 107 -8.33 10.53 -0.50
CA THR A 107 -7.90 9.69 -1.65
C THR A 107 -6.54 10.13 -2.13
N CYS A 108 -5.62 9.17 -2.28
CA CYS A 108 -4.29 9.43 -2.78
C CYS A 108 -4.39 10.02 -4.20
N PRO A 109 -3.68 11.11 -4.53
CA PRO A 109 -3.72 11.69 -5.87
C PRO A 109 -3.37 10.70 -7.00
N LEU A 110 -2.57 9.65 -6.70
CA LEU A 110 -2.24 8.61 -7.66
C LEU A 110 -3.38 7.60 -7.87
N VAL A 111 -4.24 7.38 -6.87
CA VAL A 111 -5.51 6.65 -7.03
C VAL A 111 -6.52 7.50 -7.80
N THR A 112 -6.63 8.79 -7.47
CA THR A 112 -7.48 9.73 -8.21
C THR A 112 -7.10 9.81 -9.69
N LYS A 113 -5.80 9.70 -10.02
CA LYS A 113 -5.33 9.59 -11.42
C LYS A 113 -5.97 8.39 -12.13
N VAL A 114 -5.99 7.21 -11.50
CA VAL A 114 -6.62 6.01 -12.06
C VAL A 114 -8.13 6.25 -12.25
N HIS A 115 -8.82 6.81 -11.25
CA HIS A 115 -10.24 7.12 -11.36
C HIS A 115 -10.57 8.06 -12.54
N ILE A 116 -9.75 9.09 -12.75
CA ILE A 116 -9.89 10.04 -13.86
C ILE A 116 -9.65 9.35 -15.21
N GLU A 117 -8.65 8.48 -15.30
CA GLU A 117 -8.37 7.73 -16.53
C GLU A 117 -9.49 6.75 -16.87
N VAL A 118 -10.03 6.04 -15.87
CA VAL A 118 -11.20 5.17 -16.04
C VAL A 118 -12.38 5.95 -16.60
N ALA A 119 -12.73 7.08 -15.98
CA ALA A 119 -13.83 7.92 -16.43
C ALA A 119 -13.62 8.41 -17.88
N LYS A 120 -12.40 8.80 -18.23
CA LYS A 120 -12.06 9.26 -19.57
C LYS A 120 -12.15 8.13 -20.61
N MET A 121 -11.60 6.95 -20.32
CA MET A 121 -11.62 5.81 -21.24
C MET A 121 -13.04 5.31 -21.50
N ARG A 122 -13.91 5.33 -20.47
CA ARG A 122 -15.35 5.06 -20.68
C ARG A 122 -16.05 6.12 -21.52
N GLN A 123 -15.73 7.41 -21.35
CA GLN A 123 -16.25 8.46 -22.24
C GLN A 123 -15.81 8.29 -23.71
N GLU A 124 -14.64 7.69 -23.93
CA GLU A 124 -14.16 7.30 -25.26
C GLU A 124 -14.78 5.98 -25.77
N GLY A 125 -15.70 5.37 -25.02
CA GLY A 125 -16.37 4.12 -25.37
C GLY A 125 -15.44 2.91 -25.38
N LEU A 126 -14.47 2.87 -24.46
CA LEU A 126 -13.61 1.70 -24.25
C LEU A 126 -14.07 0.92 -23.05
N ASP A 127 -14.23 -0.38 -23.19
CA ASP A 127 -14.31 -1.30 -22.06
C ASP A 127 -12.99 -1.35 -21.29
N ILE A 128 -13.04 -1.56 -19.98
CA ILE A 128 -11.85 -1.46 -19.13
C ILE A 128 -11.66 -2.74 -18.31
N VAL A 129 -10.47 -3.31 -18.39
CA VAL A 129 -10.02 -4.38 -17.51
C VAL A 129 -9.26 -3.77 -16.33
N MET A 130 -9.83 -3.87 -15.14
CA MET A 130 -9.15 -3.58 -13.89
C MET A 130 -8.33 -4.80 -13.48
N ILE A 131 -7.01 -4.63 -13.38
CA ILE A 131 -6.12 -5.62 -12.76
C ILE A 131 -6.03 -5.26 -11.28
N GLY A 132 -6.50 -6.12 -10.38
CA GLY A 132 -6.60 -5.79 -8.96
C GLY A 132 -7.14 -6.94 -8.13
N HIS A 133 -7.10 -6.80 -6.80
CA HIS A 133 -7.64 -7.80 -5.89
C HIS A 133 -9.12 -7.55 -5.58
N LYS A 134 -9.98 -8.55 -5.79
CA LYS A 134 -11.41 -8.44 -5.49
C LYS A 134 -11.64 -8.14 -4.01
N GLY A 135 -12.57 -7.23 -3.72
CA GLY A 135 -12.88 -6.81 -2.36
C GLY A 135 -11.89 -5.82 -1.74
N HIS A 136 -10.80 -5.47 -2.43
CA HIS A 136 -9.92 -4.40 -1.95
C HIS A 136 -10.61 -3.02 -2.12
N PRO A 137 -10.62 -2.14 -1.10
CA PRO A 137 -11.33 -0.85 -1.16
C PRO A 137 -10.97 0.02 -2.37
N GLU A 138 -9.70 0.01 -2.79
CA GLU A 138 -9.25 0.74 -3.99
C GLU A 138 -9.84 0.18 -5.29
N VAL A 139 -10.01 -1.15 -5.36
CA VAL A 139 -10.61 -1.81 -6.52
C VAL A 139 -12.10 -1.50 -6.56
N GLU A 140 -12.80 -1.62 -5.44
CA GLU A 140 -14.22 -1.24 -5.35
C GLU A 140 -14.44 0.24 -5.69
N GLY A 141 -13.55 1.12 -5.22
CA GLY A 141 -13.54 2.54 -5.56
C GLY A 141 -13.36 2.77 -7.06
N THR A 142 -12.39 2.10 -7.68
CA THR A 142 -12.04 2.25 -9.10
C THR A 142 -13.13 1.68 -10.01
N MET A 143 -13.61 0.47 -9.72
CA MET A 143 -14.73 -0.17 -10.42
C MET A 143 -15.99 0.71 -10.33
N GLY A 144 -16.24 1.28 -9.16
CA GLY A 144 -17.37 2.18 -8.91
C GLY A 144 -17.26 3.58 -9.51
N GLN A 145 -16.27 3.85 -10.37
CA GLN A 145 -16.23 5.09 -11.15
C GLN A 145 -17.17 5.03 -12.37
N CYS A 146 -17.58 3.84 -12.80
CA CYS A 146 -18.45 3.63 -13.95
C CYS A 146 -19.47 2.52 -13.66
N GLY A 147 -20.67 2.60 -14.26
CA GLY A 147 -21.73 1.61 -13.99
C GLY A 147 -21.59 0.30 -14.77
N GLU A 148 -21.06 0.35 -15.99
CA GLU A 148 -20.94 -0.80 -16.91
C GLU A 148 -19.67 -0.72 -17.76
N GLY A 149 -19.27 -1.86 -18.35
CA GLY A 149 -18.09 -2.03 -19.20
C GLY A 149 -16.77 -1.96 -18.43
N MET A 150 -16.79 -2.50 -17.21
CA MET A 150 -15.60 -2.75 -16.42
C MET A 150 -15.55 -4.21 -16.00
N TYR A 151 -14.38 -4.83 -16.14
CA TYR A 151 -14.11 -6.22 -15.80
C TYR A 151 -12.96 -6.27 -14.80
N LEU A 152 -13.00 -7.20 -13.85
CA LEU A 152 -11.93 -7.40 -12.88
C LEU A 152 -11.19 -8.69 -13.21
N VAL A 153 -9.86 -8.64 -13.23
CA VAL A 153 -8.98 -9.81 -13.33
C VAL A 153 -7.93 -9.78 -12.23
N GLU A 154 -7.64 -10.94 -11.65
CA GLU A 154 -6.60 -11.11 -10.62
C GLU A 154 -5.46 -12.01 -11.10
N SER A 155 -5.68 -12.75 -12.19
CA SER A 155 -4.79 -13.81 -12.68
C SER A 155 -4.80 -13.95 -14.20
N ILE A 156 -3.83 -14.72 -14.72
CA ILE A 156 -3.79 -15.10 -16.14
C ILE A 156 -5.01 -15.97 -16.51
N ASP A 157 -5.53 -16.78 -15.59
CA ASP A 157 -6.72 -17.61 -15.84
C ASP A 157 -7.97 -16.75 -15.98
N ASP A 158 -8.10 -15.67 -15.21
CA ASP A 158 -9.18 -14.68 -15.40
C ASP A 158 -9.08 -14.02 -16.77
N VAL A 159 -7.86 -13.66 -17.21
CA VAL A 159 -7.63 -13.14 -18.56
C VAL A 159 -8.06 -14.17 -19.62
N ASN A 160 -7.78 -15.46 -19.38
CA ASN A 160 -8.18 -16.53 -20.28
C ASN A 160 -9.70 -16.77 -20.32
N ALA A 161 -10.41 -16.49 -19.22
CA ALA A 161 -11.86 -16.59 -19.12
C ALA A 161 -12.59 -15.30 -19.54
N LEU A 162 -11.88 -14.18 -19.72
CA LEU A 162 -12.48 -12.88 -19.93
C LEU A 162 -13.26 -12.77 -21.26
N GLU A 163 -14.56 -12.55 -21.15
CA GLU A 163 -15.46 -12.24 -22.27
C GLU A 163 -15.72 -10.73 -22.33
N VAL A 164 -15.53 -10.13 -23.50
CA VAL A 164 -15.67 -8.69 -23.75
C VAL A 164 -16.46 -8.47 -25.03
N ASP A 165 -17.27 -7.42 -25.08
CA ASP A 165 -18.16 -7.15 -26.21
C ASP A 165 -17.40 -6.79 -27.49
N ASP A 166 -16.41 -5.88 -27.39
CA ASP A 166 -15.57 -5.44 -28.51
C ASP A 166 -14.07 -5.51 -28.14
N PRO A 167 -13.37 -6.59 -28.56
CA PRO A 167 -11.93 -6.77 -28.34
C PRO A 167 -11.04 -5.65 -28.92
N ALA A 168 -11.55 -4.85 -29.85
CA ALA A 168 -10.80 -3.73 -30.43
C ALA A 168 -10.99 -2.41 -29.65
N ARG A 169 -11.92 -2.37 -28.70
CA ARG A 169 -12.25 -1.19 -27.89
C ARG A 169 -12.11 -1.47 -26.41
N ILE A 170 -10.95 -1.96 -26.03
CA ILE A 170 -10.63 -2.29 -24.64
C ILE A 170 -9.38 -1.56 -24.16
N ALA A 171 -9.34 -1.23 -22.89
CA ALA A 171 -8.19 -0.71 -22.17
C ALA A 171 -7.98 -1.48 -20.88
N PHE A 172 -6.83 -1.30 -20.22
CA PHE A 172 -6.65 -1.77 -18.85
C PHE A 172 -6.18 -0.66 -17.93
N VAL A 173 -6.44 -0.85 -16.64
CA VAL A 173 -5.84 -0.09 -15.52
C VAL A 173 -5.40 -1.07 -14.44
N THR A 174 -4.55 -0.63 -13.52
CA THR A 174 -4.14 -1.49 -12.40
C THR A 174 -4.39 -0.83 -11.04
N GLN A 175 -4.63 -1.66 -10.03
CA GLN A 175 -4.49 -1.26 -8.64
C GLN A 175 -3.04 -0.79 -8.38
N THR A 176 -2.88 0.24 -7.56
CA THR A 176 -1.61 0.94 -7.33
C THR A 176 -0.60 0.17 -6.47
N THR A 177 -1.06 -0.88 -5.77
CA THR A 177 -0.29 -1.66 -4.77
C THR A 177 -0.02 -3.11 -5.16
N LEU A 178 -0.14 -3.46 -6.45
CA LEU A 178 0.13 -4.81 -6.95
C LEU A 178 1.61 -5.18 -6.92
N SER A 179 1.90 -6.48 -7.01
CA SER A 179 3.25 -6.94 -7.36
C SER A 179 3.55 -6.48 -8.78
N VAL A 180 4.70 -5.82 -8.96
CA VAL A 180 5.14 -5.34 -10.28
C VAL A 180 5.32 -6.50 -11.25
N ASP A 181 5.87 -7.62 -10.76
CA ASP A 181 6.17 -8.79 -11.57
C ASP A 181 4.86 -9.52 -11.96
N ASP A 182 3.96 -9.78 -11.00
CA ASP A 182 2.69 -10.46 -11.30
C ASP A 182 1.80 -9.62 -12.22
N ALA A 183 1.76 -8.30 -12.02
CA ALA A 183 1.02 -7.41 -12.90
C ALA A 183 1.61 -7.41 -14.32
N ALA A 184 2.93 -7.49 -14.47
CA ALA A 184 3.58 -7.57 -15.78
C ALA A 184 3.17 -8.84 -16.54
N ASP A 185 3.07 -9.98 -15.84
CA ASP A 185 2.64 -11.26 -16.42
C ASP A 185 1.16 -11.19 -16.87
N ILE A 186 0.28 -10.62 -16.06
CA ILE A 186 -1.15 -10.43 -16.41
C ILE A 186 -1.28 -9.46 -17.60
N ILE A 187 -0.53 -8.35 -17.60
CA ILE A 187 -0.52 -7.39 -18.71
C ILE A 187 -0.03 -8.06 -20.00
N ALA A 188 1.00 -8.91 -19.92
CA ALA A 188 1.50 -9.64 -21.08
C ALA A 188 0.43 -10.60 -21.63
N ALA A 189 -0.28 -11.32 -20.76
CA ALA A 189 -1.40 -12.17 -21.16
C ALA A 189 -2.54 -11.37 -21.81
N LEU A 190 -2.90 -10.21 -21.23
CA LEU A 190 -3.92 -9.31 -21.80
C LEU A 190 -3.52 -8.81 -23.19
N LYS A 191 -2.26 -8.38 -23.38
CA LYS A 191 -1.75 -7.91 -24.67
C LYS A 191 -1.68 -9.03 -25.71
N ALA A 192 -1.39 -10.26 -25.30
CA ALA A 192 -1.39 -11.42 -26.18
C ALA A 192 -2.82 -11.77 -26.65
N ARG A 193 -3.80 -11.73 -25.73
CA ARG A 193 -5.21 -12.03 -26.02
C ARG A 193 -5.92 -10.90 -26.77
N PHE A 194 -5.62 -9.66 -26.42
CA PHE A 194 -6.23 -8.44 -26.97
C PHE A 194 -5.13 -7.52 -27.53
N PRO A 195 -4.62 -7.77 -28.76
CA PRO A 195 -3.48 -7.02 -29.31
C PRO A 195 -3.72 -5.50 -29.49
N LEU A 196 -4.99 -5.07 -29.52
CA LEU A 196 -5.38 -3.66 -29.63
C LEU A 196 -5.69 -3.02 -28.27
N ILE A 197 -5.49 -3.74 -27.15
CA ILE A 197 -5.76 -3.22 -25.82
C ILE A 197 -4.94 -1.96 -25.55
N ARG A 198 -5.62 -0.93 -25.07
CA ARG A 198 -5.00 0.34 -24.73
C ARG A 198 -4.41 0.29 -23.32
N GLU A 199 -3.16 0.70 -23.21
CA GLU A 199 -2.48 0.88 -21.94
C GLU A 199 -2.65 2.31 -21.40
N PRO A 200 -2.59 2.50 -20.07
CA PRO A 200 -2.60 3.84 -19.51
C PRO A 200 -1.34 4.59 -19.94
N LYS A 201 -1.44 5.92 -20.09
CA LYS A 201 -0.31 6.76 -20.57
C LYS A 201 0.91 6.70 -19.65
N LYS A 202 0.68 6.41 -18.37
CA LYS A 202 1.68 6.17 -17.34
C LYS A 202 1.21 4.99 -16.52
N GLN A 203 2.14 4.15 -16.05
CA GLN A 203 1.83 3.05 -15.14
C GLN A 203 0.99 3.51 -13.94
N ASP A 204 0.06 2.64 -13.52
CA ASP A 204 -0.81 2.90 -12.37
C ASP A 204 -0.18 2.42 -11.06
N ILE A 205 0.64 1.36 -11.09
CA ILE A 205 1.46 0.96 -9.93
C ILE A 205 2.32 2.16 -9.53
N CYS A 206 2.09 2.63 -8.30
CA CYS A 206 2.66 3.89 -7.87
C CYS A 206 4.16 3.77 -7.56
N TYR A 207 4.86 4.91 -7.56
CA TYR A 207 6.28 4.98 -7.29
C TYR A 207 6.64 4.31 -5.95
N ALA A 208 5.81 4.49 -4.92
CA ALA A 208 6.09 3.98 -3.58
C ALA A 208 6.07 2.45 -3.54
N THR A 209 5.11 1.83 -4.25
CA THR A 209 5.01 0.38 -4.41
C THR A 209 6.21 -0.16 -5.17
N GLN A 210 6.54 0.43 -6.32
CA GLN A 210 7.68 0.03 -7.15
C GLN A 210 8.99 0.11 -6.35
N ASN A 211 9.29 1.28 -5.79
CA ASN A 211 10.55 1.53 -5.10
C ASN A 211 10.74 0.61 -3.88
N ARG A 212 9.68 0.34 -3.10
CA ARG A 212 9.76 -0.58 -1.96
C ARG A 212 9.97 -2.02 -2.42
N GLN A 213 9.31 -2.46 -3.49
CA GLN A 213 9.57 -3.78 -4.06
C GLN A 213 11.01 -3.88 -4.58
N ASP A 214 11.52 -2.87 -5.27
CA ASP A 214 12.90 -2.85 -5.76
C ASP A 214 13.92 -2.86 -4.62
N ALA A 215 13.64 -2.12 -3.53
CA ALA A 215 14.46 -2.14 -2.32
C ALA A 215 14.51 -3.55 -1.68
N VAL A 216 13.36 -4.24 -1.62
CA VAL A 216 13.31 -5.63 -1.14
C VAL A 216 14.02 -6.58 -2.12
N LYS A 217 13.84 -6.40 -3.44
CA LYS A 217 14.52 -7.19 -4.47
C LYS A 217 16.04 -7.07 -4.37
N PHE A 218 16.55 -5.89 -4.02
CA PHE A 218 17.96 -5.63 -3.77
C PHE A 218 18.44 -6.21 -2.43
N MET A 219 17.65 -6.06 -1.37
CA MET A 219 17.99 -6.50 -0.02
C MET A 219 17.95 -8.02 0.16
N ALA A 220 16.89 -8.67 -0.33
CA ALA A 220 16.59 -10.07 -0.01
C ALA A 220 17.75 -11.04 -0.30
N PRO A 221 18.43 -11.01 -1.47
CA PRO A 221 19.54 -11.92 -1.76
C PRO A 221 20.74 -11.81 -0.81
N GLN A 222 20.79 -10.75 0.00
CA GLN A 222 21.84 -10.53 0.99
C GLN A 222 21.44 -11.03 2.38
N CYS A 223 20.19 -11.46 2.59
CA CYS A 223 19.63 -11.80 3.89
C CYS A 223 19.36 -13.30 4.04
N ASP A 224 19.42 -13.78 5.27
CA ASP A 224 18.99 -15.13 5.62
C ASP A 224 17.48 -15.20 5.95
N VAL A 225 16.91 -14.06 6.33
CA VAL A 225 15.48 -13.87 6.64
C VAL A 225 15.10 -12.40 6.41
N VAL A 226 13.86 -12.14 6.02
CA VAL A 226 13.30 -10.79 5.88
C VAL A 226 12.11 -10.60 6.82
N ILE A 227 12.08 -9.50 7.56
CA ILE A 227 10.96 -9.06 8.37
C ILE A 227 10.34 -7.83 7.70
N VAL A 228 9.04 -7.91 7.40
CA VAL A 228 8.24 -6.84 6.82
C VAL A 228 7.34 -6.26 7.90
N VAL A 229 7.52 -4.99 8.22
CA VAL A 229 6.63 -4.28 9.15
C VAL A 229 5.36 -3.84 8.40
N GLY A 230 4.21 -4.32 8.84
CA GLY A 230 2.92 -4.00 8.23
C GLY A 230 1.80 -4.97 8.61
N SER A 231 0.57 -4.61 8.22
CA SER A 231 -0.64 -5.34 8.60
C SER A 231 -1.10 -6.36 7.55
N PRO A 232 -1.74 -7.47 7.96
CA PRO A 232 -2.31 -8.48 7.07
C PRO A 232 -3.23 -7.94 5.98
N ASN A 233 -3.99 -6.88 6.26
CA ASN A 233 -4.90 -6.24 5.30
C ASN A 233 -4.19 -5.25 4.35
N SER A 234 -2.89 -4.98 4.51
CA SER A 234 -2.13 -4.13 3.60
C SER A 234 -1.68 -4.89 2.35
N SER A 235 -2.28 -4.59 1.20
CA SER A 235 -1.88 -5.17 -0.10
C SER A 235 -0.38 -4.98 -0.35
N ASN A 236 0.15 -3.76 -0.21
CA ASN A 236 1.56 -3.49 -0.51
C ASN A 236 2.51 -4.23 0.45
N SER A 237 2.18 -4.32 1.75
CA SER A 237 3.03 -5.03 2.72
C SER A 237 3.12 -6.52 2.40
N ASN A 238 2.00 -7.13 2.02
CA ASN A 238 1.99 -8.53 1.54
C ASN A 238 2.85 -8.71 0.29
N ARG A 239 2.79 -7.78 -0.69
CA ARG A 239 3.65 -7.84 -1.88
C ARG A 239 5.14 -7.82 -1.50
N LEU A 240 5.55 -7.02 -0.50
CA LEU A 240 6.95 -7.00 -0.05
C LEU A 240 7.40 -8.35 0.51
N ARG A 241 6.56 -8.98 1.34
CA ARG A 241 6.84 -10.32 1.88
C ARG A 241 7.00 -11.34 0.76
N GLU A 242 6.03 -11.37 -0.16
CA GLU A 242 6.03 -12.33 -1.27
C GLU A 242 7.18 -12.11 -2.25
N VAL A 243 7.61 -10.86 -2.46
CA VAL A 243 8.80 -10.54 -3.28
C VAL A 243 10.07 -11.14 -2.66
N ALA A 244 10.20 -11.16 -1.33
CA ALA A 244 11.31 -11.82 -0.66
C ALA A 244 11.20 -13.35 -0.75
N GLU A 245 10.02 -13.92 -0.53
CA GLU A 245 9.77 -15.37 -0.64
C GLU A 245 10.05 -15.90 -2.06
N LYS A 246 9.63 -15.18 -3.11
CA LYS A 246 9.93 -15.52 -4.51
C LYS A 246 11.43 -15.52 -4.84
N ARG A 247 12.26 -14.87 -4.00
CA ARG A 247 13.72 -14.90 -4.09
C ARG A 247 14.36 -16.01 -3.26
N GLY A 248 13.56 -16.90 -2.69
CA GLY A 248 14.02 -18.05 -1.90
C GLY A 248 14.43 -17.68 -0.47
N VAL A 249 14.04 -16.49 0.02
CA VAL A 249 14.39 -16.03 1.36
C VAL A 249 13.15 -16.09 2.25
N PRO A 250 13.20 -16.78 3.41
CA PRO A 250 12.09 -16.78 4.36
C PRO A 250 11.70 -15.35 4.73
N ALA A 251 10.41 -15.03 4.66
CA ALA A 251 9.92 -13.69 4.99
C ALA A 251 8.70 -13.75 5.90
N TYR A 252 8.69 -12.89 6.92
CA TYR A 252 7.62 -12.79 7.90
C TYR A 252 7.09 -11.37 7.95
N MET A 253 5.79 -11.24 8.15
CA MET A 253 5.14 -9.95 8.35
C MET A 253 4.75 -9.78 9.81
N VAL A 254 5.03 -8.62 10.37
CA VAL A 254 4.71 -8.28 11.77
C VAL A 254 4.07 -6.90 11.85
N ASP A 255 2.99 -6.82 12.63
CA ASP A 255 2.31 -5.58 13.01
C ASP A 255 2.97 -4.92 14.23
N SER A 256 3.63 -5.72 15.08
CA SER A 256 4.24 -5.28 16.32
C SER A 256 5.51 -6.08 16.59
N PRO A 257 6.48 -5.52 17.33
CA PRO A 257 7.70 -6.22 17.71
C PRO A 257 7.45 -7.53 18.47
N ASP A 258 6.36 -7.62 19.25
CA ASP A 258 6.05 -8.80 20.05
C ASP A 258 5.68 -10.03 19.23
N GLN A 259 5.36 -9.86 17.94
CA GLN A 259 5.08 -10.96 17.02
C GLN A 259 6.34 -11.61 16.44
N ILE A 260 7.53 -11.05 16.71
CA ILE A 260 8.78 -11.65 16.24
C ILE A 260 9.06 -12.91 17.05
N ASP A 261 8.98 -14.06 16.39
CA ASP A 261 9.44 -15.33 16.94
C ASP A 261 10.98 -15.36 16.95
N PRO A 262 11.63 -15.52 18.11
CA PRO A 262 13.10 -15.64 18.20
C PRO A 262 13.68 -16.71 17.28
N ALA A 263 12.95 -17.79 17.00
CA ALA A 263 13.41 -18.87 16.13
C ALA A 263 13.61 -18.43 14.67
N TRP A 264 12.98 -17.33 14.24
CA TRP A 264 13.18 -16.78 12.89
C TRP A 264 14.58 -16.20 12.67
N VAL A 265 15.22 -15.74 13.75
CA VAL A 265 16.50 -15.01 13.72
C VAL A 265 17.64 -15.75 14.41
N GLU A 266 17.35 -16.82 15.14
CA GLU A 266 18.37 -17.66 15.77
C GLU A 266 19.34 -18.24 14.72
N GLY A 267 20.65 -18.02 14.95
CA GLY A 267 21.71 -18.47 14.06
C GLY A 267 21.79 -17.77 12.70
N LYS A 268 21.00 -16.72 12.47
CA LYS A 268 21.03 -15.91 11.23
C LYS A 268 22.08 -14.81 11.33
N VAL A 269 22.80 -14.55 10.24
CA VAL A 269 23.85 -13.53 10.17
C VAL A 269 23.29 -12.22 9.62
N ARG A 270 22.37 -12.28 8.64
CA ARG A 270 21.82 -11.08 7.99
C ARG A 270 20.30 -11.10 8.00
N ILE A 271 19.72 -10.14 8.70
CA ILE A 271 18.28 -10.00 8.87
C ILE A 271 17.83 -8.75 8.12
N GLY A 272 17.08 -8.95 7.04
CA GLY A 272 16.50 -7.85 6.28
C GLY A 272 15.29 -7.27 7.02
N VAL A 273 15.19 -5.96 7.13
CA VAL A 273 14.01 -5.28 7.67
C VAL A 273 13.53 -4.23 6.67
N THR A 274 12.24 -4.30 6.34
CA THR A 274 11.55 -3.31 5.52
C THR A 274 10.20 -2.99 6.16
N ALA A 275 9.49 -2.01 5.61
CA ALA A 275 8.19 -1.59 6.09
C ALA A 275 7.30 -1.22 4.89
N GLY A 276 6.05 -1.68 4.93
CA GLY A 276 5.06 -1.31 3.91
C GLY A 276 4.72 0.17 3.95
N ALA A 277 4.12 0.66 2.86
CA ALA A 277 3.75 2.07 2.69
C ALA A 277 2.84 2.66 3.79
N SER A 278 2.13 1.82 4.55
CA SER A 278 1.24 2.22 5.65
C SER A 278 1.85 2.06 7.04
N ALA A 279 3.10 1.58 7.16
CA ALA A 279 3.75 1.36 8.44
C ALA A 279 4.60 2.57 8.86
N PRO A 280 4.33 3.19 10.03
CA PRO A 280 5.10 4.33 10.51
C PRO A 280 6.51 3.91 10.94
N GLU A 281 7.47 4.84 10.82
CA GLU A 281 8.88 4.59 11.17
C GLU A 281 9.05 4.17 12.64
N VAL A 282 8.18 4.63 13.55
CA VAL A 282 8.20 4.22 14.97
C VAL A 282 8.05 2.69 15.13
N LEU A 283 7.25 2.02 14.29
CA LEU A 283 7.13 0.56 14.33
C LEU A 283 8.38 -0.12 13.78
N ALA A 284 8.97 0.42 12.71
CA ALA A 284 10.24 -0.09 12.18
C ALA A 284 11.36 0.00 13.23
N GLN A 285 11.43 1.12 13.95
CA GLN A 285 12.38 1.29 15.06
C GLN A 285 12.09 0.35 16.23
N ALA A 286 10.82 0.09 16.56
CA ALA A 286 10.45 -0.87 17.60
C ALA A 286 10.85 -2.31 17.22
N VAL A 287 10.67 -2.71 15.95
CA VAL A 287 11.13 -4.00 15.42
C VAL A 287 12.65 -4.10 15.46
N ILE A 288 13.38 -3.05 15.08
CA ILE A 288 14.85 -3.01 15.20
C ILE A 288 15.29 -3.15 16.66
N ALA A 289 14.61 -2.47 17.59
CA ALA A 289 14.90 -2.58 19.02
C ALA A 289 14.69 -4.01 19.52
N ARG A 290 13.60 -4.67 19.10
CA ARG A 290 13.34 -6.06 19.44
C ARG A 290 14.41 -7.01 18.90
N LEU A 291 14.85 -6.82 17.65
CA LEU A 291 15.94 -7.62 17.07
C LEU A 291 17.28 -7.42 17.80
N ARG A 292 17.53 -6.22 18.33
CA ARG A 292 18.70 -5.95 19.19
C ARG A 292 18.65 -6.69 20.51
N GLU A 293 17.48 -6.78 21.14
CA GLU A 293 17.27 -7.59 22.34
C GLU A 293 17.54 -9.08 22.08
N LEU A 294 17.25 -9.55 20.87
CA LEU A 294 17.53 -10.91 20.40
C LEU A 294 18.98 -11.12 19.94
N GLY A 295 19.86 -10.12 20.10
CA GLY A 295 21.30 -10.25 19.87
C GLY A 295 21.83 -9.65 18.57
N VAL A 296 20.98 -9.05 17.74
CA VAL A 296 21.37 -8.47 16.44
C VAL A 296 21.74 -7.00 16.63
N ARG A 297 23.03 -6.71 16.84
CA ARG A 297 23.46 -5.38 17.31
C ARG A 297 23.72 -4.38 16.20
N ASN A 298 24.23 -4.86 15.07
CA ASN A 298 24.62 -4.01 13.96
C ASN A 298 23.41 -3.67 13.09
N VAL A 299 23.29 -2.41 12.67
CA VAL A 299 22.20 -1.94 11.79
C VAL A 299 22.81 -1.12 10.68
N ARG A 300 22.52 -1.49 9.44
CA ARG A 300 23.03 -0.83 8.24
C ARG A 300 21.90 -0.55 7.27
N ALA A 301 21.69 0.73 6.97
CA ALA A 301 20.83 1.11 5.86
C ALA A 301 21.49 0.77 4.53
N LEU A 302 20.73 0.17 3.63
CA LEU A 302 21.17 -0.07 2.26
C LEU A 302 21.02 1.21 1.43
N GLU A 303 21.81 1.30 0.37
CA GLU A 303 21.62 2.33 -0.65
C GLU A 303 20.26 2.15 -1.33
N GLY A 304 19.62 3.26 -1.69
CA GLY A 304 18.29 3.27 -2.27
C GLY A 304 17.93 4.63 -2.84
N ILE A 305 16.78 4.68 -3.51
CA ILE A 305 16.26 5.91 -4.11
C ILE A 305 15.71 6.82 -3.00
N GLU A 306 15.99 8.13 -3.11
CA GLU A 306 15.36 9.15 -2.27
C GLU A 306 13.99 9.55 -2.84
N GLU A 307 12.97 9.51 -2.00
CA GLU A 307 11.60 9.90 -2.36
C GLU A 307 11.32 11.34 -1.90
N ASN A 308 11.29 12.30 -2.84
CA ASN A 308 11.07 13.72 -2.55
C ASN A 308 9.65 14.21 -2.92
N ILE A 309 8.69 13.30 -2.99
CA ILE A 309 7.31 13.60 -3.39
C ILE A 309 6.50 13.98 -2.16
N SER A 310 5.70 15.04 -2.28
CA SER A 310 4.68 15.42 -1.31
C SER A 310 3.38 15.77 -2.01
N PHE A 311 2.25 15.62 -1.33
CA PHE A 311 0.94 15.94 -1.87
C PHE A 311 0.25 17.02 -1.04
N PRO A 312 -0.37 18.03 -1.68
CA PRO A 312 -1.01 19.12 -0.96
C PRO A 312 -2.28 18.63 -0.24
N LEU A 313 -2.54 19.23 0.91
CA LEU A 313 -3.78 19.00 1.65
C LEU A 313 -4.99 19.60 0.93
N PRO A 314 -6.20 19.05 1.14
CA PRO A 314 -7.45 19.66 0.72
C PRO A 314 -7.61 21.10 1.26
N ARG A 315 -8.32 21.95 0.51
CA ARG A 315 -8.69 23.29 0.98
C ARG A 315 -9.51 23.19 2.27
N GLY A 316 -9.33 24.15 3.18
CA GLY A 316 -10.05 24.20 4.46
C GLY A 316 -9.40 23.38 5.59
N LEU A 317 -8.24 22.77 5.35
CA LEU A 317 -7.42 22.09 6.38
C LEU A 317 -6.05 22.76 6.58
N ALA A 318 -5.86 23.99 6.10
CA ALA A 318 -4.67 24.76 6.42
C ALA A 318 -4.78 25.27 7.87
N LEU A 319 -3.81 24.96 8.73
CA LEU A 319 -3.71 25.61 10.03
C LEU A 319 -3.31 27.07 9.81
N SER A 320 -4.00 27.99 10.49
CA SER A 320 -3.57 29.39 10.51
C SER A 320 -2.21 29.46 11.20
N THR A 321 -1.18 29.89 10.47
CA THR A 321 0.15 30.21 11.03
C THR A 321 0.10 31.46 11.88
#